data_AF-A0A7V9CC43-F1
#
_entry.id   AF-A0A7V9CC43-F1
#
_cell.length_a   1.000
_cell.length_b   1.000
_cell.length_c   1.000
_cell.angle_alpha   90.00
_cell.angle_beta   90.00
_cell.angle_gamma   90.00
#
_symmetry.space_group_name_H-M   'P 1'
#
loop_
_entity.id
_entity.type
_entity.pdbx_description
1 polymer ?
#
loop_
_entity_poly.entity_id
_entity_poly.type
_entity_poly.pdbx_seq_one_letter_code
_entity_poly.pdbx_strand_id
1 'polypeptide(L)' 'VETVVIGGGMGVRLGEPYVEKIAAAMTPHLFSDDKPPAIEVAALGDLGGAIGASLLVDRS' A
#
# COMPACT_ATOMS: atom_id res chain seq x y z
N VAL A 1 -11.76 4.24 -3.47
CA VAL A 1 -10.73 3.22 -3.22
C VAL A 1 -11.00 2.64 -1.85
N GLU A 2 -10.95 1.32 -1.68
CA GLU A 2 -11.25 0.67 -0.39
C GLU A 2 -9.99 0.44 0.47
N THR A 3 -8.84 0.21 -0.16
CA THR A 3 -7.55 0.00 0.52
C THR A 3 -6.39 0.48 -0.34
N VAL A 4 -5.37 1.06 0.31
CA VAL A 4 -4.09 1.48 -0.27
C VAL A 4 -2.99 0.60 0.35
N VAL A 5 -2.24 -0.11 -0.48
CA VAL A 5 -1.11 -0.95 -0.03
C VAL A 5 0.20 -0.25 -0.34
N ILE A 6 1.02 0.02 0.69
CA ILE A 6 2.33 0.66 0.57
C ILE A 6 3.40 -0.41 0.35
N GLY A 7 3.92 -0.50 -0.88
CA GLY A 7 4.93 -1.48 -1.29
C GLY A 7 6.37 -0.94 -1.39
N GLY A 8 7.27 -1.79 -1.88
CA GLY A 8 8.69 -1.49 -2.11
C GLY A 8 9.56 -1.63 -0.87
N GLY A 9 10.86 -1.90 -1.08
CA GLY A 9 11.84 -2.17 -0.02
C GLY A 9 12.04 -1.06 1.02
N MET A 10 11.50 0.14 0.79
CA MET A 10 11.42 1.21 1.80
C MET A 10 10.12 1.16 2.60
N GLY A 11 8.97 0.88 1.96
CA GLY A 11 7.69 0.75 2.66
C GLY A 11 7.69 -0.36 3.71
N VAL A 12 8.36 -1.47 3.40
CA VAL A 12 8.49 -2.61 4.34
C VAL A 12 9.53 -2.39 5.43
N ARG A 13 10.62 -1.67 5.15
CA ARG A 13 11.64 -1.34 6.16
C ARG A 13 11.17 -0.31 7.18
N LEU A 14 10.25 0.57 6.79
CA LEU A 14 9.77 1.66 7.64
C LEU A 14 8.54 1.25 8.49
N GLY A 15 7.80 0.21 8.06
CA GLY A 15 6.77 -0.45 8.85
C GLY A 15 5.55 0.41 9.21
N GLU A 16 4.76 -0.06 10.18
CA GLU A 16 3.53 0.58 10.67
C GLU A 16 3.68 2.07 11.06
N PRO A 17 4.77 2.52 11.72
CA PRO A 17 4.94 3.94 12.07
C PRO A 17 5.03 4.87 10.85
N TYR A 18 5.34 4.34 9.67
CA TYR A 18 5.38 5.10 8.43
C TYR A 18 4.01 5.12 7.73
N VAL A 19 3.22 4.06 7.89
CA VAL A 19 1.82 4.03 7.45
C VAL A 19 1.00 5.09 8.17
N GLU A 20 1.17 5.24 9.48
CA GLU A 20 0.47 6.28 10.25
C GLU A 20 0.80 7.69 9.74
N LYS A 21 2.06 7.94 9.39
CA LYS A 21 2.51 9.23 8.82
C LYS A 21 1.92 9.48 7.44
N ILE A 22 1.87 8.46 6.59
CA ILE A 22 1.23 8.55 5.27
C ILE A 22 -0.26 8.79 5.43
N ALA A 23 -0.93 8.08 6.35
CA ALA A 23 -2.34 8.27 6.62
C ALA A 23 -2.64 9.71 7.04
N ALA A 24 -1.90 10.23 8.02
CA ALA A 24 -2.03 11.61 8.47
C ALA A 24 -1.77 12.63 7.36
N ALA A 25 -0.78 12.39 6.50
CA ALA A 25 -0.46 13.26 5.37
C ALA A 25 -1.50 13.17 4.24
N MET A 26 -2.16 12.02 4.07
CA MET A 26 -3.16 11.78 3.04
C MET A 26 -4.52 12.39 3.38
N THR A 27 -4.92 12.37 4.66
CA THR A 27 -6.21 12.92 5.15
C THR A 27 -6.60 14.27 4.54
N PRO A 28 -5.75 15.32 4.54
CA PRO A 28 -6.13 16.63 3.97
C PRO A 28 -6.28 16.64 2.45
N HIS A 29 -5.90 15.57 1.76
CA HIS A 29 -6.00 15.42 0.31
C HIS A 29 -7.14 14.49 -0.13
N LEU A 30 -7.92 13.97 0.83
CA LEU A 30 -9.09 13.14 0.52
C LEU A 30 -10.26 14.01 0.07
N PHE A 31 -10.87 13.63 -1.06
CA PHE A 31 -12.09 14.28 -1.56
C PHE A 31 -13.34 13.94 -0.72
N SER A 32 -13.31 12.83 0.03
CA SER A 32 -14.29 12.44 1.04
C SER A 32 -13.53 11.80 2.20
N ASP A 33 -13.52 12.50 3.32
CA ASP A 33 -12.87 12.12 4.58
C ASP A 33 -13.81 11.33 5.51
N ASP A 34 -15.09 11.21 5.15
CA ASP A 34 -16.12 10.43 5.87
C ASP A 34 -15.84 8.92 5.85
N LYS A 35 -15.10 8.45 4.83
CA LYS A 35 -14.74 7.05 4.62
C LYS A 35 -13.33 6.95 4.02
N PRO A 36 -12.28 7.20 4.81
CA PRO A 36 -10.92 7.08 4.32
C PRO A 36 -10.60 5.61 4.00
N PRO A 37 -9.81 5.33 2.95
CA PRO A 37 -9.38 3.97 2.63
C PRO A 37 -8.48 3.43 3.74
N ALA A 38 -8.52 2.11 3.98
CA ALA A 38 -7.53 1.45 4.82
C ALA A 38 -6.13 1.60 4.18
N ILE A 39 -5.09 1.86 4.98
CA ILE A 39 -3.71 1.94 4.49
C ILE A 39 -2.90 0.84 5.16
N GLU A 40 -2.29 -0.03 4.35
CA GLU A 40 -1.64 -1.26 4.81
C GLU A 40 -0.21 -1.37 4.26
N VAL A 41 0.72 -1.96 5.02
CA VAL A 41 2.06 -2.31 4.51
C VAL A 41 1.95 -3.57 3.65
N ALA A 42 2.63 -3.60 2.50
CA ALA A 42 2.71 -4.80 1.68
C ALA A 42 3.35 -5.97 2.46
N ALA A 43 2.55 -6.99 2.78
CA ALA A 43 3.00 -8.18 3.51
C ALA A 43 4.10 -8.99 2.79
N LEU A 44 4.22 -8.84 1.47
CA LEU A 44 5.15 -9.60 0.63
C LEU A 44 6.47 -8.86 0.34
N GLY A 45 6.62 -7.60 0.76
CA GLY A 45 7.84 -6.82 0.50
C GLY A 45 8.33 -6.86 -0.95
N ASP A 46 9.63 -7.06 -1.14
CA ASP A 46 10.26 -7.06 -2.47
C ASP A 46 9.78 -8.24 -3.36
N LEU A 47 9.17 -9.28 -2.78
CA LEU A 47 8.60 -10.41 -3.53
C LEU A 47 7.24 -10.07 -4.18
N GLY A 48 6.58 -8.99 -3.75
CA GLY A 48 5.28 -8.59 -4.30
C GLY A 48 5.33 -8.31 -5.80
N GLY A 49 6.42 -7.73 -6.30
CA GLY A 49 6.59 -7.45 -7.73
C GLY A 49 6.76 -8.72 -8.57
N ALA A 50 7.53 -9.70 -8.08
CA ALA A 50 7.76 -10.96 -8.80
C ALA A 50 6.50 -11.83 -8.85
N ILE A 51 5.75 -11.92 -7.76
CA ILE A 51 4.47 -12.65 -7.71
C ILE A 51 3.43 -11.94 -8.60
N GLY A 52 3.38 -10.61 -8.57
CA GLY A 52 2.51 -9.85 -9.46
C GLY A 52 2.80 -10.15 -10.94
N ALA A 53 4.08 -10.20 -11.32
CA ALA A 53 4.48 -10.55 -12.68
C ALA A 53 4.08 -11.98 -13.07
N SER A 54 4.25 -12.98 -12.18
CA SER A 54 3.87 -14.36 -12.49
C SER A 54 2.35 -14.53 -12.69
N LEU A 55 1.53 -13.80 -11.92
CA LEU A 55 0.07 -13.81 -12.08
C LEU A 55 -0.40 -13.15 -13.39
N LEU A 56 0.38 -12.21 -13.94
CA LEU A 56 0.08 -11.60 -15.25
C LEU A 56 0.44 -12.54 -16.41
N VAL A 57 1.48 -13.37 -16.25
CA VAL A 57 1.86 -14.40 -17.24
C VAL A 57 0.86 -15.55 -17.26
N ASP A 58 0.28 -15.92 -16.12
CA ASP A 58 -0.75 -16.98 -16.04
C ASP A 58 -2.12 -16.53 -16.59
N ARG A 59 -2.32 -15.21 -16.79
CA ARG A 59 -3.57 -14.63 -17.32
C ARG A 59 -3.54 -14.31 -18.81
N SER A 60 -2.46 -14.65 -19.53
CA SER A 60 -2.30 -14.40 -20.97
C SER A 60 -2.72 -15.57 -21.84
#